data_AF-A0A5B8XX59-F1
#
_entry.id   AF-A0A5B8XX59-F1
#
_cell.length_a   1.000
_cell.length_b   1.000
_cell.length_c   1.000
_cell.angle_alpha   90.00
_cell.angle_beta   90.00
_cell.angle_gamma   90.00
#
_symmetry.space_group_name_H-M   'P 1'
#
loop_
_entity.id
_entity.type
_entity.pdbx_description
1 polymer ?
#
loop_
_entity_poly.entity_id
_entity_poly.type
_entity_poly.pdbx_seq_one_letter_code
_entity_poly.pdbx_strand_id
1 'polypeptide(L)'
;MDPDPNLNRLHFSLGERRYSLLARYVTHVERTTTLTAIPGVPAHIRGVMMHQRRALAVVDLSTFLGQPTSIAEHLLLVRHEELEAGILVSQVHGVLEGDAEELDIMKILEEASI
;
A
#
# COMPACT_ATOMS: atom_id res chain seq x y z
N MET A 1 -25.89 5.90 -14.52
CA MET A 1 -24.69 5.16 -14.96
C MET A 1 -24.09 4.65 -13.68
N ASP A 2 -24.19 3.35 -13.41
CA ASP A 2 -23.47 2.79 -12.28
C ASP A 2 -21.97 3.05 -12.50
N PRO A 3 -21.21 3.43 -11.46
CA PRO A 3 -19.76 3.58 -11.59
C PRO A 3 -19.19 2.24 -12.09
N ASP A 4 -18.31 2.30 -13.09
CA ASP A 4 -17.60 1.11 -13.54
C ASP A 4 -16.86 0.54 -12.32
N PRO A 5 -17.16 -0.69 -11.86
CA PRO A 5 -16.51 -1.25 -10.68
C PRO A 5 -14.99 -1.36 -10.85
N ASN A 6 -14.48 -1.30 -12.09
CA ASN A 6 -13.05 -1.24 -12.38
C ASN A 6 -12.39 0.11 -12.05
N LEU A 7 -13.19 1.16 -11.82
CA LEU A 7 -12.75 2.51 -11.44
C LEU A 7 -12.90 2.79 -9.93
N ASN A 8 -13.47 1.87 -9.16
CA ASN A 8 -13.60 2.02 -7.71
C ASN A 8 -12.22 2.25 -7.08
N ARG A 9 -12.09 3.30 -6.28
CA ARG A 9 -10.82 3.67 -5.64
C ARG A 9 -10.90 3.43 -4.14
N LEU A 10 -9.87 2.79 -3.58
CA LEU A 10 -9.68 2.73 -2.13
C LEU A 10 -8.92 3.98 -1.70
N HIS A 11 -9.52 4.77 -0.82
CA HIS A 11 -8.91 5.97 -0.26
C HIS A 11 -8.22 5.63 1.06
N PHE A 12 -7.04 6.22 1.25
CA PHE A 12 -6.24 6.06 2.46
C PHE A 12 -5.41 7.32 2.72
N SER A 13 -4.76 7.39 3.88
CA SER A 13 -3.88 8.49 4.24
C SER A 13 -2.45 8.01 4.49
N LEU A 14 -1.51 8.92 4.20
CA LEU A 14 -0.14 8.90 4.72
C LEU A 14 0.04 10.18 5.52
N GLY A 15 -0.03 10.08 6.85
CA GLY A 15 -0.18 11.24 7.72
C GLY A 15 -1.42 12.06 7.35
N GLU A 16 -1.23 13.36 7.09
CA GLU A 16 -2.31 14.31 6.74
C GLU A 16 -2.68 14.30 5.25
N ARG A 17 -1.91 13.61 4.40
CA ARG A 17 -2.14 13.59 2.95
C ARG A 17 -3.02 12.40 2.58
N ARG A 18 -4.01 12.65 1.70
CA ARG A 18 -4.95 11.65 1.22
C ARG A 18 -4.60 11.17 -0.18
N TYR A 19 -4.55 9.86 -0.33
CA TYR A 19 -4.24 9.17 -1.57
C TYR A 19 -5.34 8.18 -1.93
N SER A 20 -5.32 7.72 -3.17
CA SER A 20 -6.20 6.66 -3.63
C SER A 20 -5.54 5.78 -4.69
N LEU A 21 -5.90 4.51 -4.70
CA LEU A 21 -5.53 3.55 -5.74
C LEU A 21 -6.75 2.75 -6.18
N LEU A 22 -6.66 2.08 -7.33
CA LEU A 22 -7.75 1.23 -7.80
C LEU A 22 -7.95 0.05 -6.84
N ALA A 23 -9.17 -0.06 -6.31
CA ALA A 23 -9.53 -1.06 -5.30
C ALA A 23 -9.31 -2.49 -5.79
N ARG A 24 -9.38 -2.73 -7.11
CA ARG A 24 -9.12 -4.05 -7.73
C ARG A 24 -7.74 -4.62 -7.44
N TYR A 25 -6.77 -3.76 -7.12
CA TYR A 25 -5.41 -4.20 -6.78
C TYR A 25 -5.25 -4.52 -5.29
N VAL A 26 -6.20 -4.15 -4.44
CA VAL A 26 -6.16 -4.44 -3.00
C VAL A 26 -6.80 -5.79 -2.75
N THR A 27 -6.03 -6.72 -2.21
CA THR A 27 -6.53 -8.04 -1.85
C THR A 27 -7.05 -8.05 -0.42
N HIS A 28 -6.35 -7.38 0.50
CA HIS A 28 -6.71 -7.31 1.92
C HIS A 28 -6.31 -5.97 2.55
N VAL A 29 -7.03 -5.60 3.60
CA VAL A 29 -6.64 -4.53 4.51
C VAL A 29 -6.45 -5.14 5.89
N GLU A 30 -5.24 -5.02 6.42
CA GLU A 30 -4.88 -5.55 7.73
C GLU A 30 -4.38 -4.42 8.63
N ARG A 31 -4.35 -4.66 9.95
CA ARG A 31 -3.63 -3.78 10.87
C ARG A 31 -2.14 -4.06 10.76
N THR A 32 -1.31 -3.03 10.91
CA THR A 32 0.14 -3.21 10.96
C THR A 32 0.52 -4.14 12.10
N THR A 33 1.37 -5.13 11.80
CA THR A 33 1.93 -6.06 12.77
C THR A 33 3.45 -5.92 12.81
N THR A 34 4.11 -6.69 13.68
CA THR A 34 5.57 -6.73 13.72
C THR A 34 6.13 -7.26 12.40
N LEU A 35 6.94 -6.43 11.75
CA LEU A 35 7.65 -6.79 10.52
C LEU A 35 9.01 -7.42 10.85
N THR A 36 9.43 -8.38 10.03
CA THR A 36 10.79 -8.93 10.11
C THR A 36 11.71 -8.07 9.25
N ALA A 37 12.67 -7.40 9.88
CA ALA A 37 13.62 -6.54 9.18
C ALA A 37 14.51 -7.35 8.23
N ILE A 38 14.79 -6.80 7.04
CA ILE A 38 15.74 -7.36 6.08
C ILE A 38 16.96 -6.44 6.00
N PRO A 39 18.17 -6.92 6.31
CA PRO A 39 19.39 -6.12 6.14
C PRO A 39 19.68 -5.80 4.67
N GLY A 40 20.14 -4.58 4.39
CA GLY A 40 20.65 -4.20 3.06
C GLY A 40 19.59 -3.88 2.00
N VAL A 41 18.31 -3.82 2.37
CA VAL A 41 17.23 -3.37 1.47
C VAL A 41 17.15 -1.85 1.37
N PRO A 42 16.54 -1.30 0.30
CA PRO A 42 16.25 0.13 0.21
C PRO A 42 15.44 0.64 1.42
N ALA A 43 15.62 1.91 1.80
CA ALA A 43 14.99 2.49 2.99
C ALA A 43 13.45 2.47 2.96
N HIS A 44 12.84 2.43 1.78
CA HIS A 44 11.40 2.30 1.61
C HIS A 44 10.89 0.88 1.89
N ILE A 45 11.77 -0.13 1.97
CA ILE A 45 11.40 -1.48 2.37
C ILE A 45 11.57 -1.59 3.89
N ARG A 46 10.46 -1.74 4.61
CA ARG A 46 10.48 -1.86 6.08
C ARG A 46 10.83 -3.27 6.56
N GLY A 47 10.70 -4.26 5.68
CA GLY A 47 10.96 -5.65 5.97
C GLY A 47 9.96 -6.56 5.25
N VAL A 48 9.69 -7.71 5.86
CA VAL A 48 8.69 -8.67 5.38
C VAL A 48 7.66 -9.01 6.46
N MET A 49 6.47 -9.38 6.01
CA MET A 49 5.41 -10.00 6.81
C MET A 49 5.08 -11.39 6.28
N MET A 50 4.52 -12.25 7.11
CA MET A 50 3.99 -13.55 6.69
C MET A 50 2.50 -13.43 6.41
N HIS A 51 2.08 -13.66 5.16
CA HIS A 51 0.67 -13.74 4.77
C HIS A 51 0.43 -15.06 4.05
N GLN A 52 -0.57 -15.83 4.51
CA GLN A 52 -0.93 -17.13 3.93
C GLN A 52 0.28 -18.06 3.65
N ARG A 53 1.21 -18.15 4.62
CA ARG A 53 2.47 -18.94 4.53
C ARG A 53 3.46 -18.48 3.46
N ARG A 54 3.32 -17.27 2.92
CA ARG A 54 4.29 -16.61 2.03
C ARG A 54 4.87 -15.38 2.73
N ALA A 55 6.14 -15.10 2.47
CA ALA A 55 6.75 -13.85 2.89
C ALA A 55 6.40 -12.77 1.86
N LEU A 56 5.83 -11.66 2.32
CA LEU A 56 5.53 -10.48 1.49
C LEU A 56 6.41 -9.33 1.93
N ALA A 57 7.05 -8.66 0.98
CA ALA A 57 7.77 -7.43 1.24
C ALA A 57 6.78 -6.34 1.67
N VAL A 58 7.21 -5.49 2.59
CA VAL A 58 6.40 -4.38 3.09
C VAL A 58 7.08 -3.06 2.75
N VAL A 59 6.40 -2.28 1.93
CA VAL A 59 6.82 -0.96 1.46
C VAL A 59 6.23 0.13 2.38
N ASP A 60 7.09 0.98 2.93
CA ASP A 60 6.70 2.26 3.51
C ASP A 60 6.56 3.30 2.41
N LEU A 61 5.31 3.53 2.02
CA LEU A 61 4.96 4.43 0.93
C LEU A 61 5.27 5.89 1.27
N SER A 62 5.25 6.29 2.55
CA SER A 62 5.69 7.63 2.95
C SER A 62 7.16 7.81 2.61
N THR A 63 8.00 6.83 2.95
CA THR A 63 9.43 6.86 2.60
C THR A 63 9.65 6.80 1.09
N PHE A 64 8.89 5.97 0.36
CA PHE A 64 8.98 5.87 -1.10
C PHE A 64 8.65 7.19 -1.81
N LEU A 65 7.60 7.89 -1.37
CA LEU A 65 7.15 9.16 -1.93
C LEU A 65 7.86 10.40 -1.37
N GLY A 66 8.88 10.21 -0.51
CA GLY A 66 9.58 11.32 0.16
C GLY A 66 8.68 12.15 1.08
N GLN A 67 7.62 11.55 1.62
CA GLN A 67 6.70 12.19 2.56
C GLN A 67 7.18 12.06 4.00
N PRO A 68 6.75 12.99 4.89
CA PRO A 68 6.97 12.84 6.31
C PRO A 68 6.47 11.48 6.80
N THR A 69 7.32 10.75 7.51
CA THR A 69 6.93 9.47 8.12
C THR A 69 5.82 9.71 9.15
N SER A 70 4.75 8.94 9.04
CA SER A 70 3.67 8.88 10.03
C SER A 70 3.66 7.50 10.69
N ILE A 71 2.95 7.38 11.82
CA ILE A 71 2.65 6.08 12.40
C ILE A 71 1.76 5.33 11.40
N ALA A 72 2.27 4.24 10.82
CA ALA A 72 1.52 3.39 9.93
C ALA A 72 0.73 2.36 10.73
N GLU A 73 -0.59 2.50 10.79
CA GLU A 73 -1.47 1.62 11.57
C GLU A 73 -2.07 0.49 10.73
N HIS A 74 -2.02 0.62 9.40
CA HIS A 74 -2.64 -0.32 8.47
C HIS A 74 -1.66 -0.79 7.39
N LEU A 75 -1.89 -2.01 6.92
CA LEU A 75 -1.25 -2.63 5.78
C LEU A 75 -2.29 -2.86 4.68
N LEU A 76 -2.06 -2.27 3.51
CA LEU A 76 -2.78 -2.61 2.29
C LEU A 76 -2.01 -3.71 1.57
N LEU A 77 -2.58 -4.91 1.50
CA LEU A 77 -1.99 -5.97 0.68
C LEU A 77 -2.44 -5.73 -0.75
N VAL A 78 -1.48 -5.50 -1.62
CA VAL A 78 -1.72 -5.21 -3.04
C VAL A 78 -1.11 -6.27 -3.93
N ARG A 79 -1.76 -6.54 -5.05
CA ARG A 79 -1.31 -7.50 -6.05
C ARG A 79 -1.55 -6.99 -7.46
N HIS A 80 -0.56 -7.16 -8.30
CA HIS A 80 -0.66 -6.99 -9.75
C HIS A 80 0.10 -8.13 -10.43
N GLU A 81 -0.61 -8.94 -11.21
CA GLU A 81 -0.06 -10.17 -11.80
C GLU A 81 0.61 -11.06 -10.72
N GLU A 82 1.89 -11.38 -10.90
CA GLU A 82 2.70 -12.17 -9.95
C GLU A 82 3.34 -11.34 -8.83
N LEU A 83 3.26 -10.00 -8.92
CA LEU A 83 3.83 -9.09 -7.92
C LEU A 83 2.83 -8.88 -6.78
N GLU A 84 3.30 -9.06 -5.55
CA GLU A 84 2.48 -8.92 -4.34
C GLU A 84 3.30 -8.29 -3.22
N ALA A 85 2.74 -7.27 -2.56
CA ALA A 85 3.40 -6.55 -1.47
C ALA A 85 2.40 -6.03 -0.44
N GLY A 86 2.88 -5.80 0.78
CA GLY A 86 2.20 -4.99 1.78
C GLY A 86 2.61 -3.54 1.65
N ILE A 87 1.66 -2.62 1.79
CA ILE A 87 1.91 -1.18 1.78
C ILE A 87 1.45 -0.59 3.11
N LEU A 88 2.37 0.09 3.79
CA LEU A 88 2.08 0.77 5.03
C LEU A 88 1.36 2.08 4.79
N VAL A 89 0.24 2.27 5.49
CA VAL A 89 -0.57 3.50 5.45
C VAL A 89 -1.00 3.88 6.86
N SER A 90 -1.25 5.17 7.11
CA SER A 90 -1.70 5.62 8.44
C SER A 90 -3.16 5.23 8.66
N GLN A 91 -4.04 5.55 7.72
CA GLN A 91 -5.48 5.27 7.83
C GLN A 91 -6.07 4.78 6.52
N VAL A 92 -7.09 3.93 6.61
CA VAL A 92 -7.88 3.48 5.47
C VAL A 92 -9.29 4.04 5.60
N HIS A 93 -9.74 4.77 4.57
CA HIS A 93 -11.05 5.42 4.56
C HIS A 93 -12.13 4.56 3.87
N GLY A 94 -11.71 3.55 3.11
CA GLY A 94 -12.59 2.67 2.36
C GLY A 94 -12.75 3.09 0.90
N VAL A 95 -13.67 2.41 0.20
CA VAL A 95 -14.00 2.72 -1.19
C VAL A 95 -15.05 3.82 -1.21
N LEU A 96 -14.72 4.95 -1.81
CA LEU A 96 -15.55 6.15 -1.82
C LEU A 96 -15.23 7.02 -3.03
N GLU A 97 -16.14 7.95 -3.33
CA GLU A 97 -15.92 9.01 -4.31
C GLU A 97 -15.31 10.24 -3.63
N GLY A 98 -14.45 10.97 -4.35
CA GLY A 98 -13.90 12.25 -3.91
C GLY A 98 -12.47 12.49 -4.36
N ASP A 99 -11.95 13.66 -4.02
CA ASP A 99 -10.60 14.06 -4.39
C ASP A 99 -9.56 13.41 -3.47
N ALA A 100 -8.61 12.71 -4.09
CA ALA A 100 -7.40 12.22 -3.45
C ALA A 100 -6.32 12.08 -4.51
N GLU A 101 -5.05 12.21 -4.11
CA GLU A 101 -3.96 12.03 -5.05
C GLU A 101 -3.89 10.58 -5.53
N GLU A 102 -3.97 10.40 -6.85
CA GLU A 102 -4.01 9.07 -7.45
C GLU A 102 -2.63 8.45 -7.50
N LEU A 103 -2.51 7.24 -6.95
CA LEU A 103 -1.30 6.44 -7.03
C LEU A 103 -1.51 5.27 -7.99
N ASP A 104 -0.55 5.11 -8.89
CA ASP A 104 -0.45 3.94 -9.75
C ASP A 104 0.35 2.86 -9.03
N ILE A 105 -0.36 1.82 -8.59
CA ILE A 105 0.24 0.74 -7.84
C ILE A 105 1.18 -0.11 -8.68
N MET A 106 0.94 -0.21 -9.99
CA MET A 106 1.77 -1.02 -10.88
C MET A 106 3.17 -0.43 -10.91
N LYS A 107 3.25 0.88 -11.10
CA LYS A 107 4.50 1.64 -11.06
C LYS A 107 5.22 1.50 -9.73
N ILE A 108 4.50 1.55 -8.60
CA ILE A 108 5.11 1.38 -7.28
C ILE A 108 5.71 -0.02 -7.11
N LEU A 109 4.98 -1.07 -7.52
CA LEU A 109 5.46 -2.45 -7.42
C LEU A 109 6.68 -2.69 -8.32
N GLU A 110 6.71 -2.11 -9.52
CA GLU A 110 7.86 -2.20 -10.43
C GLU A 110 9.09 -1.42 -9.92
N GLU A 111 8.91 -0.19 -9.45
CA GLU A 111 10.02 0.68 -9.01
C GLU A 111 10.61 0.27 -7.67
N ALA A 112 9.82 -0.33 -6.79
CA ALA A 112 10.29 -0.83 -5.50
C ALA A 112 11.22 -2.06 -5.62
N SER A 113 11.46 -2.57 -6.85
CA SER A 113 12.35 -3.72 -7.11
C SER A 113 11.99 -4.97 -6.29
N ILE A 114 10.68 -5.24 -6.18
CA ILE A 114 10.11 -6.34 -5.39
C ILE A 114 9.99 -7.62 -6.22
#